data_AF-A0A355W8I2-F1
#
_entry.id   AF-A0A355W8I2-F1
#
_cell.length_a   1.000
_cell.length_b   1.000
_cell.length_c   1.000
_cell.angle_alpha   90.00
_cell.angle_beta   90.00
_cell.angle_gamma   90.00
#
_symmetry.space_group_name_H-M   'P 1'
#
loop_
_entity.id
_entity.type
_entity.pdbx_description
1 polymer ?
#
loop_
_entity_poly.entity_id
_entity_poly.type
_entity_poly.pdbx_seq_one_letter_code
_entity_poly.pdbx_strand_id
1 'polypeptide(L)'
;MNWYSFEPADTLFFRGAEPMNIGENHTATANFPPPVRTLKGALRTIILKQNKIPIDQYYDNNIDGELLEIIGQADKKAGFSIIGPLFELDKMTYVPAPYSWFFDKDDGKKDEVKIHKGVFINSSLIKTSLKKLFWTKGEKGELETLGGKWISLSDLYSQNNIISRKGIDDFYHMENRTGIAL
;
A
#
# COMPACT_ATOMS: atom_id res chain seq x y z
N MET A 1 1.12 9.04 17.07
CA MET A 1 0.79 8.53 15.72
C MET A 1 -0.48 9.24 15.31
N ASN A 2 -0.48 9.91 14.16
CA ASN A 2 -1.65 10.67 13.69
C ASN A 2 -2.23 9.97 12.47
N TRP A 3 -3.57 9.93 12.39
CA TRP A 3 -4.31 9.41 11.26
C TRP A 3 -4.79 10.57 10.40
N TYR A 4 -4.59 10.45 9.09
CA TYR A 4 -5.06 11.41 8.11
C TYR A 4 -5.83 10.63 7.04
N SER A 5 -7.00 11.13 6.67
CA SER A 5 -7.80 10.63 5.54
C SER A 5 -7.89 11.73 4.49
N PHE A 6 -8.10 11.31 3.24
CA PHE A 6 -8.47 12.22 2.16
C PHE A 6 -9.49 11.53 1.27
N GLU A 7 -10.49 12.29 0.84
CA GLU A 7 -11.49 11.85 -0.11
C GLU A 7 -11.24 12.60 -1.43
N PRO A 8 -11.03 11.89 -2.55
CA PRO A 8 -10.83 12.52 -3.84
C PRO A 8 -12.10 13.29 -4.25
N ALA A 9 -11.94 14.53 -4.71
CA ALA A 9 -13.07 15.32 -5.22
C ALA A 9 -13.62 14.76 -6.56
N ASP A 10 -12.79 14.05 -7.32
CA ASP A 10 -13.09 13.36 -8.58
C ASP A 10 -12.09 12.19 -8.70
N THR A 11 -11.76 11.73 -9.90
CA THR A 11 -10.77 10.68 -10.14
C THR A 11 -9.34 11.08 -9.73
N LEU A 12 -8.60 10.11 -9.19
CA LEU A 12 -7.15 10.21 -8.99
C LEU A 12 -6.43 9.53 -10.15
N PHE A 13 -5.30 10.11 -10.57
CA PHE A 13 -4.42 9.50 -11.54
C PHE A 13 -3.00 9.39 -10.99
N PHE A 14 -2.52 8.16 -10.86
CA PHE A 14 -1.15 7.85 -10.44
C PHE A 14 -0.45 7.12 -11.57
N ARG A 15 0.40 7.84 -12.30
CA ARG A 15 1.06 7.32 -13.50
C ARG A 15 2.09 6.24 -13.16
N GLY A 16 2.16 5.22 -14.00
CA GLY A 16 3.27 4.27 -14.04
C GLY A 16 4.61 4.88 -14.50
N ALA A 17 5.63 4.04 -14.65
CA ALA A 17 6.94 4.47 -15.15
C ALA A 17 6.98 4.67 -16.68
N GLU A 18 5.85 4.47 -17.36
CA GLU A 18 5.73 4.53 -18.82
C GLU A 18 5.79 5.98 -19.32
N PRO A 19 6.43 6.26 -20.48
CA PRO A 19 6.38 7.57 -21.14
C PRO A 19 4.95 8.01 -21.45
N MET A 20 4.68 9.32 -21.41
CA MET A 20 3.38 9.94 -21.67
C MET A 20 3.67 11.33 -22.24
N ASN A 21 4.43 11.35 -23.33
CA ASN A 21 4.69 12.55 -24.10
C ASN A 21 3.60 12.71 -25.16
N ILE A 22 3.27 13.95 -25.50
CA ILE A 22 2.33 14.25 -26.58
C ILE A 22 2.92 13.70 -27.89
N GLY A 23 2.20 12.79 -28.55
CA GLY A 23 2.61 12.13 -29.80
C GLY A 23 3.22 10.72 -29.67
N GLU A 24 3.41 10.19 -28.46
CA GLU A 24 3.83 8.79 -28.20
C GLU A 24 2.65 7.89 -27.77
N ASN A 25 2.89 6.61 -27.43
CA ASN A 25 1.87 5.68 -26.93
C ASN A 25 0.95 6.34 -25.88
N HIS A 26 -0.34 6.45 -26.22
CA HIS A 26 -1.33 7.21 -25.44
C HIS A 26 -2.04 6.40 -24.35
N THR A 27 -1.63 5.15 -24.13
CA THR A 27 -2.14 4.33 -23.03
C THR A 27 -1.21 4.47 -21.84
N ALA A 28 -1.68 5.12 -20.77
CA ALA A 28 -0.96 5.19 -19.51
C ALA A 28 -1.61 4.23 -18.50
N THR A 29 -0.83 3.32 -17.94
CA THR A 29 -1.29 2.48 -16.84
C THR A 29 -1.38 3.29 -15.53
N ALA A 30 -2.47 3.11 -14.80
CA ALA A 30 -2.66 3.69 -13.47
C ALA A 30 -2.16 2.73 -12.39
N ASN A 31 -1.29 3.23 -11.50
CA ASN A 31 -0.75 2.47 -10.38
C ASN A 31 -1.48 2.83 -9.09
N PHE A 32 -2.42 1.98 -8.67
CA PHE A 32 -3.19 2.13 -7.44
C PHE A 32 -3.03 0.91 -6.51
N PRO A 33 -2.83 1.10 -5.19
CA PRO A 33 -2.70 2.38 -4.49
C PRO A 33 -1.40 3.12 -4.84
N PRO A 34 -1.32 4.44 -4.62
CA PRO A 34 -0.11 5.19 -4.90
C PRO A 34 1.06 4.73 -4.02
N PRO A 35 2.30 4.73 -4.55
CA PRO A 35 3.48 4.53 -3.73
C PRO A 35 3.55 5.54 -2.58
N VAL A 36 4.05 5.11 -1.41
CA VAL A 36 4.22 6.00 -0.25
C VAL A 36 5.09 7.22 -0.56
N ARG A 37 6.03 7.11 -1.51
CA ARG A 37 6.84 8.24 -1.98
C ARG A 37 5.99 9.35 -2.59
N THR A 38 4.90 9.02 -3.29
CA THR A 38 3.97 9.99 -3.86
C THR A 38 3.27 10.79 -2.76
N LEU A 39 2.79 10.11 -1.70
CA LEU A 39 2.18 10.77 -0.54
C LEU A 39 3.19 11.67 0.20
N LYS A 40 4.44 11.22 0.36
CA LYS A 40 5.52 12.04 0.93
C LYS A 40 5.76 13.29 0.09
N GLY A 41 5.80 13.16 -1.24
CA GLY A 41 5.93 14.28 -2.17
C GLY A 41 4.81 15.30 -1.98
N ALA A 42 3.56 14.84 -1.98
CA ALA A 42 2.40 15.71 -1.76
C ALA A 42 2.47 16.45 -0.41
N LEU A 43 2.86 15.76 0.68
CA LEU A 43 3.02 16.39 2.00
C LEU A 43 4.17 17.41 2.02
N ARG A 44 5.28 17.15 1.34
CA ARG A 44 6.37 18.14 1.19
C ARG A 44 5.87 19.39 0.46
N THR A 45 5.19 19.19 -0.67
CA THR A 45 4.67 20.29 -1.49
C THR A 45 3.67 21.16 -0.74
N ILE A 46 2.75 20.58 0.05
CA ILE A 46 1.80 21.38 0.83
C ILE A 46 2.51 22.20 1.91
N ILE A 47 3.51 21.63 2.59
CA ILE A 47 4.29 22.35 3.61
C ILE A 47 5.05 23.52 2.98
N LEU A 48 5.73 23.30 1.85
CA LEU A 48 6.41 24.37 1.11
C LEU A 48 5.43 25.48 0.72
N LYS A 49 4.25 25.12 0.19
CA LYS A 49 3.21 26.06 -0.21
C LYS A 49 2.67 26.87 0.97
N GLN A 50 2.42 26.23 2.11
CA GLN A 50 1.95 26.90 3.33
C GLN A 50 2.96 27.91 3.87
N ASN A 51 4.26 27.61 3.74
CA ASN A 51 5.36 28.49 4.14
C ASN A 51 5.79 29.48 3.04
N LYS A 52 5.10 29.50 1.89
CA LYS A 52 5.40 30.36 0.73
C LYS A 52 6.84 30.20 0.22
N ILE A 53 7.37 28.98 0.28
CA ILE A 53 8.73 28.66 -0.16
C ILE A 53 8.68 28.24 -1.64
N PRO A 54 9.39 28.94 -2.54
CA PRO A 54 9.59 28.50 -3.92
C PRO A 54 10.26 27.14 -3.99
N ILE A 55 9.86 26.31 -4.96
CA ILE A 55 10.37 24.96 -5.10
C ILE A 55 11.89 24.94 -5.38
N ASP A 56 12.39 25.93 -6.11
CA ASP A 56 13.80 26.08 -6.48
C ASP A 56 14.67 26.23 -5.22
N GLN A 57 14.22 27.05 -4.26
CA GLN A 57 14.91 27.23 -2.97
C GLN A 57 14.99 25.93 -2.18
N TYR A 58 13.95 25.08 -2.25
CA TYR A 58 13.95 23.78 -1.61
C TYR A 58 14.96 22.82 -2.26
N TYR A 59 15.05 22.79 -3.58
CA TYR A 59 16.04 21.97 -4.29
C TYR A 59 17.48 22.40 -4.02
N ASP A 60 17.70 23.70 -3.84
CA ASP A 60 19.01 24.28 -3.47
C ASP A 60 19.34 24.12 -1.97
N ASN A 61 18.43 23.52 -1.17
CA ASN A 61 18.51 23.45 0.29
C ASN A 61 18.64 24.82 0.97
N ASN A 62 18.14 25.87 0.34
CA ASN A 62 18.14 27.25 0.84
C ASN A 62 16.80 27.57 1.52
N ILE A 63 16.46 26.78 2.54
CA ILE A 63 15.26 26.96 3.35
C ILE A 63 15.63 26.89 4.83
N ASP A 64 14.69 27.28 5.69
CA ASP A 64 14.87 27.17 7.14
C ASP A 64 15.30 25.75 7.56
N GLY A 65 16.30 25.69 8.46
CA GLY A 65 16.92 24.43 8.87
C GLY A 65 15.98 23.48 9.61
N GLU A 66 15.13 24.01 10.50
CA GLU A 66 14.15 23.20 11.22
C GLU A 66 13.13 22.60 10.24
N LEU A 67 12.70 23.42 9.27
CA LEU A 67 11.79 22.95 8.24
C LEU A 67 12.42 21.84 7.38
N LEU A 68 13.69 22.01 7.01
CA LEU A 68 14.44 21.02 6.23
C LEU A 68 14.61 19.70 6.98
N GLU A 69 14.76 19.73 8.31
CA GLU A 69 14.79 18.50 9.13
C GLU A 69 13.45 17.77 9.11
N ILE A 70 12.33 18.49 9.17
CA ILE A 70 10.99 17.90 9.14
C ILE A 70 10.71 17.27 7.78
N ILE A 71 10.84 18.03 6.70
CA ILE A 71 10.43 17.58 5.37
C ILE A 71 11.51 16.75 4.66
N GLY A 72 12.77 16.90 5.07
CA GLY A 72 13.96 16.32 4.46
C GLY A 72 14.32 16.97 3.12
N GLN A 73 15.57 16.79 2.68
CA GLN A 73 16.02 17.25 1.37
C GLN A 73 15.27 16.54 0.23
N ALA A 74 15.27 17.18 -0.95
CA ALA A 74 14.78 16.58 -2.18
C ALA A 74 15.43 15.19 -2.41
N ASP A 75 14.61 14.20 -2.73
CA ASP A 75 15.02 12.79 -2.94
C ASP A 75 15.74 12.09 -1.77
N LYS A 76 15.84 12.73 -0.60
CA LYS A 76 16.31 12.10 0.64
C LYS A 76 15.13 11.72 1.54
N LYS A 77 15.45 10.99 2.61
CA LYS A 77 14.47 10.59 3.63
C LYS A 77 13.93 11.86 4.32
N ALA A 78 12.60 11.90 4.51
CA ALA A 78 11.96 12.93 5.34
C ALA A 78 12.16 12.65 6.84
N GLY A 79 12.07 13.68 7.67
CA GLY A 79 12.03 13.54 9.13
C GLY A 79 10.80 12.79 9.64
N PHE A 80 9.76 12.68 8.81
CA PHE A 80 8.55 11.89 9.08
C PHE A 80 8.50 10.56 8.32
N SER A 81 7.72 9.62 8.85
CA SER A 81 7.37 8.36 8.19
C SER A 81 5.88 8.31 7.87
N ILE A 82 5.53 7.60 6.80
CA ILE A 82 4.15 7.29 6.41
C ILE A 82 4.10 5.77 6.27
N ILE A 83 3.09 5.13 6.85
CA ILE A 83 2.91 3.67 6.79
C ILE A 83 2.35 3.26 5.42
N GLY A 84 1.47 4.08 4.84
CA GLY A 84 1.03 3.98 3.45
C GLY A 84 -0.46 4.23 3.32
N PRO A 85 -0.97 4.35 2.09
CA PRO A 85 -2.41 4.45 1.91
C PRO A 85 -3.04 3.14 2.42
N LEU A 86 -3.93 3.32 3.39
CA LEU A 86 -4.86 2.29 3.84
C LEU A 86 -6.23 2.67 3.29
N PHE A 87 -7.08 1.68 3.09
CA PHE A 87 -8.43 1.94 2.62
C PHE A 87 -9.39 2.03 3.79
N GLU A 88 -10.36 2.93 3.66
CA GLU A 88 -11.52 2.95 4.52
C GLU A 88 -12.74 2.65 3.64
N LEU A 89 -13.50 1.62 4.00
CA LEU A 89 -14.75 1.25 3.36
C LEU A 89 -15.76 0.97 4.45
N ASP A 90 -16.96 1.56 4.37
CA ASP A 90 -18.00 1.44 5.39
C ASP A 90 -17.52 1.75 6.82
N LYS A 91 -16.66 2.77 6.97
CA LYS A 91 -15.99 3.17 8.23
C LYS A 91 -15.10 2.09 8.85
N MET A 92 -14.73 1.07 8.08
CA MET A 92 -13.77 0.05 8.47
C MET A 92 -12.44 0.30 7.75
N THR A 93 -11.34 0.30 8.51
CA THR A 93 -10.00 0.39 7.94
C THR A 93 -9.54 -0.98 7.46
N TYR A 94 -9.04 -1.04 6.23
CA TYR A 94 -8.47 -2.22 5.61
C TYR A 94 -6.95 -2.09 5.48
N VAL A 95 -6.26 -3.19 5.74
CA VAL A 95 -4.81 -3.32 5.66
C VAL A 95 -4.42 -4.46 4.72
N PRO A 96 -3.23 -4.40 4.09
CA PRO A 96 -2.76 -5.52 3.29
C PRO A 96 -2.61 -6.75 4.17
N ALA A 97 -3.16 -7.87 3.71
CA ALA A 97 -3.07 -9.13 4.43
C ALA A 97 -1.60 -9.61 4.47
N PRO A 98 -1.14 -10.16 5.59
CA PRO A 98 0.21 -10.73 5.68
C PRO A 98 0.41 -11.85 4.65
N TYR A 99 1.50 -11.80 3.89
CA TYR A 99 1.88 -12.87 2.95
C TYR A 99 2.10 -14.23 3.63
N SER A 100 2.35 -14.23 4.94
CA SER A 100 2.50 -15.43 5.77
C SER A 100 1.19 -16.06 6.20
N TRP A 101 0.05 -15.50 5.80
CA TRP A 101 -1.28 -16.07 6.03
C TRP A 101 -1.78 -16.73 4.75
N PHE A 102 -2.40 -17.89 4.91
CA PHE A 102 -2.83 -18.75 3.82
C PHE A 102 -4.28 -19.18 4.00
N PHE A 103 -4.93 -19.62 2.94
CA PHE A 103 -6.26 -20.24 2.96
C PHE A 103 -6.27 -21.47 2.05
N ASP A 104 -7.19 -22.41 2.26
CA ASP A 104 -7.35 -23.57 1.36
C ASP A 104 -7.86 -23.10 0.00
N LYS A 105 -7.21 -23.54 -1.09
CA LYS A 105 -7.50 -23.11 -2.46
C LYS A 105 -8.97 -23.31 -2.88
N ASP A 106 -9.63 -24.34 -2.36
CA ASP A 106 -11.05 -24.61 -2.59
C ASP A 106 -11.97 -23.49 -2.08
N ASP A 107 -11.52 -22.71 -1.09
CA ASP A 107 -12.23 -21.54 -0.57
C ASP A 107 -11.89 -20.26 -1.36
N GLY A 108 -11.13 -20.37 -2.46
CA GLY A 108 -10.65 -19.25 -3.28
C GLY A 108 -11.72 -18.39 -3.95
N LYS A 109 -12.98 -18.83 -4.00
CA LYS A 109 -14.12 -18.03 -4.47
C LYS A 109 -14.94 -17.38 -3.34
N LYS A 110 -14.62 -17.65 -2.08
CA LYS A 110 -15.35 -17.12 -0.93
C LYS A 110 -14.75 -15.80 -0.47
N ASP A 111 -15.62 -14.91 0.01
CA ASP A 111 -15.22 -13.65 0.63
C ASP A 111 -14.76 -13.87 2.07
N GLU A 112 -15.37 -14.82 2.76
CA GLU A 112 -14.93 -15.29 4.08
C GLU A 112 -14.13 -16.58 3.93
N VAL A 113 -12.91 -16.56 4.47
CA VAL A 113 -12.00 -17.71 4.40
C VAL A 113 -11.42 -18.04 5.75
N LYS A 114 -11.19 -19.34 5.98
CA LYS A 114 -10.42 -19.79 7.10
C LYS A 114 -8.93 -19.58 6.82
N ILE A 115 -8.24 -18.94 7.76
CA ILE A 115 -6.82 -18.63 7.65
C ILE A 115 -5.95 -19.65 8.39
N HIS A 116 -4.83 -19.96 7.76
CA HIS A 116 -3.75 -20.76 8.28
C HIS A 116 -2.50 -19.88 8.38
N LYS A 117 -2.03 -19.67 9.60
CA LYS A 117 -0.85 -18.84 9.88
C LYS A 117 0.40 -19.72 9.89
N GLY A 118 1.51 -19.21 9.35
CA GLY A 118 2.79 -19.91 9.44
C GLY A 118 3.24 -20.09 10.89
N VAL A 119 3.53 -21.34 11.26
CA VAL A 119 4.03 -21.72 12.58
C VAL A 119 5.51 -22.02 12.49
N PHE A 120 6.27 -21.60 13.51
CA PHE A 120 7.69 -21.92 13.60
C PHE A 120 7.88 -23.43 13.81
N ILE A 121 8.63 -24.08 12.92
CA ILE A 121 9.05 -25.47 13.12
C ILE A 121 10.31 -25.48 13.97
N ASN A 122 10.21 -26.14 15.13
CA ASN A 122 11.37 -26.54 15.93
C ASN A 122 11.46 -28.07 15.93
N SER A 123 12.13 -28.64 14.92
CA SER A 123 12.29 -30.09 14.76
C SER A 123 13.75 -30.43 14.50
N SER A 124 14.28 -31.40 15.24
CA SER A 124 15.62 -31.96 15.03
C SER A 124 15.74 -32.77 13.74
N LEU A 125 14.60 -33.14 13.12
CA LEU A 125 14.55 -33.90 11.87
C LEU A 125 14.80 -33.03 10.64
N ILE A 126 14.67 -31.70 10.76
CA ILE A 126 14.84 -30.77 9.65
C ILE A 126 16.10 -29.96 9.89
N LYS A 127 17.14 -30.23 9.10
CA LYS A 127 18.35 -29.42 9.08
C LYS A 127 18.17 -28.27 8.11
N THR A 128 18.25 -27.04 8.62
CA THR A 128 18.15 -25.82 7.81
C THR A 128 19.29 -24.86 8.17
N SER A 129 19.75 -24.07 7.19
CA SER A 129 20.67 -22.95 7.43
C SER A 129 19.94 -21.70 7.93
N LEU A 130 18.60 -21.68 7.86
CA LEU A 130 17.78 -20.58 8.34
C LEU A 130 17.67 -20.63 9.86
N LYS A 131 17.81 -19.46 10.50
CA LYS A 131 17.63 -19.35 11.96
C LYS A 131 16.21 -19.71 12.41
N LYS A 132 15.21 -19.43 11.58
CA LYS A 132 13.81 -19.75 11.83
C LYS A 132 13.17 -20.29 10.56
N LEU A 133 12.55 -21.46 10.65
CA LEU A 133 11.77 -22.06 9.58
C LEU A 133 10.30 -21.98 9.93
N PHE A 134 9.49 -21.42 9.04
CA PHE A 134 8.04 -21.37 9.20
C PHE A 134 7.37 -22.35 8.25
N TRP A 135 6.28 -22.94 8.70
CA TRP A 135 5.48 -23.87 7.92
C TRP A 135 4.01 -23.66 8.20
N THR A 136 3.21 -23.85 7.16
CA THR A 136 1.75 -23.75 7.24
C THR A 136 1.16 -25.04 6.73
N LYS A 137 0.13 -25.55 7.41
CA LYS A 137 -0.62 -26.73 7.00
C LYS A 137 -2.10 -26.38 6.94
N GLY A 138 -2.72 -26.63 5.78
CA GLY A 138 -4.16 -26.48 5.57
C GLY A 138 -4.95 -27.71 5.99
N GLU A 139 -6.26 -27.67 5.77
CA GLU A 139 -7.17 -28.77 6.12
C GLU A 139 -7.50 -29.65 4.91
N LYS A 140 -7.60 -29.07 3.72
CA LYS A 140 -8.13 -29.73 2.52
C LYS A 140 -7.07 -30.02 1.45
N GLY A 141 -5.87 -29.45 1.57
CA GLY A 141 -4.76 -29.75 0.67
C GLY A 141 -3.94 -28.51 0.30
N GLU A 142 -4.06 -28.08 -0.96
CA GLU A 142 -3.31 -26.94 -1.49
C GLU A 142 -3.71 -25.62 -0.81
N LEU A 143 -2.69 -24.84 -0.48
CA LEU A 143 -2.83 -23.53 0.14
C LEU A 143 -2.52 -22.42 -0.87
N GLU A 144 -3.25 -21.32 -0.78
CA GLU A 144 -2.95 -20.07 -1.45
C GLU A 144 -2.64 -18.98 -0.42
N THR A 145 -1.74 -18.06 -0.77
CA THR A 145 -1.38 -16.92 0.09
C THR A 145 -2.48 -15.87 0.06
N LEU A 146 -2.74 -15.23 1.21
CA LEU A 146 -3.54 -14.00 1.27
C LEU A 146 -2.77 -12.76 0.78
N GLY A 147 -1.49 -12.90 0.44
CA GLY A 147 -0.69 -11.83 -0.15
C GLY A 147 -1.39 -11.19 -1.35
N GLY A 148 -1.41 -9.86 -1.39
CA GLY A 148 -2.12 -9.08 -2.41
C GLY A 148 -3.62 -8.89 -2.16
N LYS A 149 -4.17 -9.47 -1.08
CA LYS A 149 -5.53 -9.20 -0.59
C LYS A 149 -5.50 -8.21 0.58
N TRP A 150 -6.67 -7.70 0.92
CA TRP A 150 -6.89 -6.75 2.01
C TRP A 150 -7.84 -7.35 3.03
N ILE A 151 -7.62 -7.05 4.30
CA ILE A 151 -8.41 -7.53 5.43
C ILE A 151 -8.75 -6.37 6.35
N SER A 152 -9.78 -6.50 7.17
CA SER A 152 -10.06 -5.47 8.18
C SER A 152 -8.89 -5.38 9.18
N LEU A 153 -8.64 -4.18 9.69
CA LEU A 153 -7.63 -3.96 10.72
C LEU A 153 -7.94 -4.77 11.99
N SER A 154 -9.23 -4.94 12.32
CA SER A 154 -9.68 -5.80 13.43
C SER A 154 -9.28 -7.27 13.24
N ASP A 155 -9.38 -7.80 12.01
CA ASP A 155 -9.02 -9.20 11.73
C ASP A 155 -7.53 -9.47 11.89
N LEU A 156 -6.68 -8.46 11.64
CA LEU A 156 -5.25 -8.58 11.84
C LEU A 156 -4.89 -8.93 13.30
N TYR A 157 -5.63 -8.36 14.25
CA TYR A 157 -5.43 -8.58 15.69
C TYR A 157 -6.35 -9.66 16.27
N SER A 158 -7.31 -10.14 15.49
CA SER A 158 -8.29 -11.12 15.95
C SER A 158 -7.63 -12.48 16.20
N GLN A 159 -8.13 -13.18 17.22
CA GLN A 159 -7.86 -14.60 17.42
C GLN A 159 -8.73 -15.48 16.52
N ASN A 160 -9.72 -14.89 15.86
CA ASN A 160 -10.56 -15.61 14.90
C ASN A 160 -9.71 -16.07 13.71
N ASN A 161 -9.94 -17.30 13.29
CA ASN A 161 -9.32 -17.87 12.10
C ASN A 161 -10.21 -17.76 10.89
N ILE A 162 -11.39 -17.14 10.98
CA ILE A 162 -12.22 -16.81 9.83
C ILE A 162 -12.19 -15.30 9.65
N ILE A 163 -11.82 -14.85 8.45
CA ILE A 163 -11.73 -13.42 8.15
C ILE A 163 -12.39 -13.12 6.81
N SER A 164 -12.85 -11.88 6.65
CA SER A 164 -13.27 -11.36 5.37
C SER A 164 -12.06 -10.81 4.62
N ARG A 165 -11.94 -11.16 3.33
CA ARG A 165 -10.90 -10.62 2.44
C ARG A 165 -11.52 -9.82 1.31
N LYS A 166 -10.77 -8.81 0.87
CA LYS A 166 -11.09 -7.95 -0.27
C LYS A 166 -9.97 -7.99 -1.30
N GLY A 167 -10.33 -7.99 -2.57
CA GLY A 167 -9.42 -7.66 -3.66
C GLY A 167 -9.11 -6.17 -3.69
N ILE A 168 -8.12 -5.79 -4.49
CA ILE A 168 -7.82 -4.36 -4.67
C ILE A 168 -8.98 -3.64 -5.38
N ASP A 169 -9.65 -4.32 -6.33
CA ASP A 169 -10.75 -3.78 -7.12
C ASP A 169 -12.04 -3.54 -6.32
N ASP A 170 -12.08 -3.96 -5.06
CA ASP A 170 -13.19 -3.64 -4.14
C ASP A 170 -13.10 -2.20 -3.60
N PHE A 171 -11.95 -1.52 -3.77
CA PHE A 171 -11.71 -0.18 -3.18
C PHE A 171 -11.73 0.96 -4.18
N TYR A 172 -11.74 0.67 -5.48
CA TYR A 172 -11.70 1.70 -6.52
C TYR A 172 -12.37 1.21 -7.79
N HIS A 173 -12.83 2.15 -8.60
CA HIS A 173 -13.28 1.91 -9.96
C HIS A 173 -12.33 2.61 -10.92
N MET A 174 -12.02 1.95 -12.03
CA MET A 174 -11.26 2.57 -13.11
C MET A 174 -12.20 3.29 -14.07
N GLU A 175 -11.91 4.55 -14.35
CA GLU A 175 -12.62 5.35 -15.34
C GLU A 175 -11.67 5.69 -16.50
N ASN A 176 -12.03 5.26 -17.71
CA ASN A 176 -11.26 5.57 -18.91
C ASN A 176 -11.68 6.95 -19.44
N ARG A 177 -10.75 7.91 -19.45
CA ARG A 177 -10.96 9.26 -19.99
C ARG A 177 -10.08 9.47 -21.23
N THR A 178 -10.67 10.03 -22.30
CA THR A 178 -9.94 10.40 -23.52
C THR A 178 -9.98 11.92 -23.69
N GLY A 179 -8.81 12.56 -23.68
CA GLY A 179 -8.67 13.99 -23.95
C GLY A 179 -8.31 14.26 -25.41
N ILE A 180 -8.78 15.38 -25.95
CA ILE A 180 -8.37 15.92 -27.24
C ILE A 180 -7.75 17.30 -27.03
N ALA A 181 -6.66 17.60 -27.73
CA ALA A 181 -6.11 18.95 -27.83
C ALA A 181 -6.61 19.56 -29.15
N LEU A 182 -7.21 20.74 -29.07
CA LEU A 182 -7.70 21.52 -30.21
C LEU A 182 -6.74 22.67 -30.53
#